data_AF-A0A5K1E8F8-F1
#
_entry.id   AF-A0A5K1E8F8-F1
#
_cell.length_a   1.000
_cell.length_b   1.000
_cell.length_c   1.000
_cell.angle_alpha   90.00
_cell.angle_beta   90.00
_cell.angle_gamma   90.00
#
_symmetry.space_group_name_H-M   'P 1'
#
loop_
_entity.id
_entity.type
_entity.pdbx_description
1 polymer ?
#
loop_
_entity_poly.entity_id
_entity_poly.type
_entity_poly.pdbx_seq_one_letter_code
_entity_poly.pdbx_strand_id
1 'polypeptide(L)' 'MAEVKNEDRSESSDYTSEDEGTEDYRRGGYHAVRIGDTFKGGCYVVQSKLGWGHFSTVWLAWDTQHN' A
#
# COMPACT_ATOMS: atom_id res chain seq x y z
N MET A 1 26.78 31.58 -4.33
CA MET A 1 25.35 31.55 -4.71
C MET A 1 24.90 30.11 -4.57
N ALA A 2 24.30 29.76 -3.43
CA ALA A 2 23.72 28.43 -3.25
C ALA A 2 22.41 28.43 -4.03
N GLU A 3 22.36 27.71 -5.15
CA GLU A 3 21.09 27.43 -5.82
C GLU A 3 20.29 26.50 -4.91
N VAL A 4 19.28 27.06 -4.25
CA VAL A 4 18.23 26.30 -3.60
C VAL A 4 17.39 25.71 -4.73
N LYS A 5 17.73 24.50 -5.15
CA LYS A 5 16.94 23.75 -6.12
C LYS A 5 15.65 23.35 -5.40
N ASN A 6 14.62 24.18 -5.57
CA ASN A 6 13.27 23.91 -5.12
C ASN A 6 12.87 22.50 -5.59
N GLU A 7 12.64 21.60 -4.64
CA GLU A 7 11.94 20.34 -4.86
C GLU A 7 10.47 20.65 -5.17
N ASP A 8 10.20 21.11 -6.39
CA ASP A 8 8.90 20.88 -7.00
C ASP A 8 8.82 19.38 -7.26
N ARG A 9 8.43 18.63 -6.23
CA ARG A 9 7.91 17.28 -6.40
C ARG A 9 6.58 17.46 -7.10
N SER A 10 6.61 17.58 -8.43
CA SER A 10 5.43 17.36 -9.25
C SER A 10 4.93 15.94 -8.96
N GLU A 11 4.07 15.81 -7.94
CA GLU A 11 3.24 14.63 -7.64
C GLU A 11 2.17 14.52 -8.73
N SER A 12 2.61 14.39 -9.99
CA SER A 12 1.80 13.79 -11.04
C SER A 12 1.97 12.28 -10.93
N SER A 13 1.68 11.72 -9.77
CA SER A 13 1.63 10.28 -9.57
C SER A 13 0.43 9.79 -10.35
N ASP A 14 0.72 8.90 -11.28
CA ASP A 14 -0.27 8.30 -12.18
C ASP A 14 -1.13 7.32 -11.37
N TYR A 15 -2.02 7.85 -10.52
CA TYR A 15 -2.99 7.06 -9.73
C TYR A 15 -4.09 6.42 -10.60
N THR A 16 -4.00 6.60 -11.91
CA THR A 16 -4.81 5.89 -12.91
C THR A 16 -4.15 4.57 -13.33
N SER A 17 -2.88 4.36 -12.95
CA SER A 17 -2.17 3.11 -13.17
C SER A 17 -2.86 1.94 -12.47
N GLU A 18 -2.84 0.78 -13.12
CA GLU A 18 -3.39 -0.48 -12.58
C GLU A 18 -2.56 -1.00 -11.38
N ASP A 19 -1.35 -0.45 -11.16
CA ASP A 19 -0.40 -0.83 -10.11
C ASP A 19 0.17 0.38 -9.34
N GLU A 20 0.33 0.25 -8.02
CA GLU A 20 0.83 1.28 -7.10
C GLU A 20 2.32 1.60 -7.22
N GLY A 21 3.06 0.82 -7.99
CA GLY A 21 4.51 0.91 -8.06
C GLY A 21 5.20 0.36 -6.80
N THR A 22 6.49 0.10 -6.92
CA THR A 22 7.29 -0.47 -5.82
C THR A 22 7.94 0.58 -4.92
N GLU A 23 7.91 1.84 -5.32
CA GLU A 23 8.69 2.92 -4.70
C GLU A 23 8.18 3.33 -3.31
N ASP A 24 6.88 3.17 -3.07
CA ASP A 24 6.24 3.50 -1.79
C ASP A 24 6.23 2.33 -0.79
N TYR A 25 6.68 1.13 -1.17
CA TYR A 25 6.90 0.02 -0.24
C TYR A 25 8.18 0.21 0.57
N ARG A 26 8.13 1.14 1.52
CA ARG A 26 9.27 1.54 2.36
C ARG A 26 8.81 1.92 3.75
N ARG A 27 9.77 2.14 4.65
CA ARG A 27 9.49 2.70 5.98
C ARG A 27 8.81 4.07 5.82
N GLY A 28 7.59 4.19 6.34
CA GLY A 28 6.77 5.41 6.22
C GLY A 28 5.83 5.43 5.00
N GLY A 29 5.86 4.40 4.14
CA GLY A 29 4.91 4.22 3.05
C GLY A 29 4.05 2.97 3.23
N TYR A 30 3.72 2.29 2.13
CA TYR A 30 2.89 1.09 2.14
C TYR A 30 3.54 -0.06 2.91
N HIS A 31 2.69 -0.80 3.62
CA HIS A 31 3.09 -2.05 4.24
C HIS A 31 3.11 -3.16 3.19
N ALA A 32 4.18 -3.95 3.14
CA ALA A 32 4.24 -5.12 2.27
C ALA A 32 3.32 -6.23 2.81
N VAL A 33 2.37 -6.67 1.98
CA VAL A 33 1.37 -7.69 2.33
C VAL A 33 1.45 -8.84 1.33
N ARG A 34 1.32 -10.08 1.82
CA ARG A 34 1.32 -11.31 1.02
C ARG A 34 0.06 -12.13 1.30
N ILE A 35 -0.33 -12.96 0.33
CA ILE A 35 -1.41 -13.93 0.52
C ILE A 35 -1.00 -14.90 1.64
N GLY A 36 -1.91 -15.13 2.59
CA GLY A 36 -1.68 -15.93 3.79
C GLY A 36 -1.17 -15.14 4.99
N ASP A 37 -0.80 -13.86 4.84
CA ASP A 37 -0.46 -13.03 6.00
C ASP A 37 -1.66 -12.91 6.95
N THR A 38 -1.36 -12.78 8.24
CA THR A 38 -2.40 -12.67 9.27
C THR A 38 -2.31 -11.36 10.04
N PHE A 39 -3.47 -10.75 10.25
CA PHE A 39 -3.61 -9.51 11.01
C PHE A 39 -4.48 -9.71 12.25
N LYS A 40 -4.30 -8.82 13.23
CA LYS A 40 -5.03 -8.84 14.52
C LYS A 40 -4.89 -10.20 15.22
N GLY A 41 -3.67 -10.72 15.32
CA GLY A 41 -3.40 -11.98 16.04
C GLY A 41 -4.05 -13.22 15.41
N GLY A 42 -4.16 -13.25 14.09
CA GLY A 42 -4.71 -14.40 13.36
C GLY A 42 -6.16 -14.27 12.90
N CYS A 43 -6.87 -13.19 13.27
CA CYS A 43 -8.29 -13.04 12.95
C CYS A 43 -8.55 -12.84 11.45
N TYR A 44 -7.66 -12.13 10.76
CA TYR A 44 -7.84 -11.77 9.35
C TYR A 44 -6.72 -12.39 8.54
N VAL A 45 -7.06 -13.35 7.67
CA VAL A 45 -6.11 -14.02 6.78
C VAL A 45 -6.25 -13.43 5.38
N VAL A 46 -5.16 -12.90 4.82
CA VAL A 46 -5.18 -12.26 3.50
C VAL A 46 -5.36 -13.28 2.39
N GLN A 47 -6.34 -13.05 1.51
CA GLN A 47 -6.68 -13.96 0.41
C GLN A 47 -6.26 -13.42 -0.96
N SER A 48 -6.57 -12.15 -1.25
CA SER A 48 -6.25 -11.53 -2.54
C SER A 48 -6.22 -10.01 -2.43
N LYS A 49 -5.50 -9.35 -3.34
CA LYS A 49 -5.49 -7.89 -3.46
C LYS A 49 -6.73 -7.45 -4.23
N LEU A 50 -7.43 -6.43 -3.71
CA LEU A 50 -8.61 -5.85 -4.36
C LEU A 50 -8.27 -4.57 -5.12
N GLY A 51 -7.25 -3.85 -4.68
CA GLY A 51 -6.80 -2.63 -5.34
C GLY A 51 -5.88 -1.80 -4.47
N TRP A 52 -5.67 -0.56 -4.89
CA TRP A 52 -4.84 0.40 -4.19
C TRP A 52 -5.34 1.82 -4.49
N GLY A 53 -4.88 2.76 -3.68
CA GLY A 53 -4.98 4.19 -3.91
C GLY A 53 -3.85 4.88 -3.15
N HIS A 54 -3.68 6.19 -3.35
CA HIS A 54 -2.49 6.93 -2.90
C HIS A 54 -2.05 6.70 -1.45
N PHE A 55 -2.98 6.41 -0.55
CA PHE A 55 -2.69 6.26 0.88
C PHE A 55 -2.82 4.81 1.39
N SER A 56 -3.35 3.89 0.58
CA SER A 56 -3.68 2.56 1.05
C SER A 56 -3.73 1.52 -0.06
N THR A 57 -3.28 0.31 0.26
CA THR A 57 -3.64 -0.90 -0.49
C THR A 57 -4.83 -1.58 0.18
N VAL A 58 -5.71 -2.18 -0.62
CA VAL A 58 -6.95 -2.81 -0.16
C VAL A 58 -6.89 -4.30 -0.50
N TRP A 59 -7.16 -5.13 0.50
CA TRP A 59 -7.04 -6.59 0.41
C TRP A 59 -8.32 -7.25 0.92
N LEU A 60 -8.71 -8.33 0.25
CA LEU A 60 -9.71 -9.27 0.73
C LEU A 60 -9.07 -10.15 1.80
N ALA A 61 -9.71 -10.22 2.97
CA ALA A 61 -9.30 -11.10 4.05
C ALA A 61 -10.46 -11.97 4.54
N TRP A 62 -10.14 -13.18 4.96
CA TRP A 62 -11.06 -14.09 5.64
C TRP A 62 -11.05 -13.81 7.16
N ASP A 63 -12.22 -13.58 7.76
CA ASP A 63 -12.37 -13.45 9.22
C ASP A 63 -12.56 -14.83 9.87
N THR A 64 -11.67 -15.18 10.80
CA THR A 64 -11.67 -16.51 11.45
C THR A 64 -12.36 -16.51 12.82
N GLN A 65 -12.90 -15.37 13.29
CA GLN A 65 -13.53 -15.25 14.60
C GLN A 65 -15.06 -15.20 14.53
N HIS A 66 -15.64 -14.85 13.38
CA HIS A 66 -17.08 -14.84 13.15
C HIS A 66 -17.42 -15.93 12.14
N ASN A 67 -17.64 -17.15 12.64
CA ASN A 67 -18.25 -18.23 11.86
C ASN A 67 -19.73 -18.36 12.18
#